data_AF-A0A6G3XXT4-F1
#
_entry.id   AF-A0A6G3XXT4-F1
#
_cell.length_a   1.000
_cell.length_b   1.000
_cell.length_c   1.000
_cell.angle_alpha   90.00
_cell.angle_beta   90.00
_cell.angle_gamma   90.00
#
_symmetry.space_group_name_H-M   'P 1'
#
loop_
_entity.id
_entity.type
_entity.pdbx_description
1 polymer ?
#
loop_
_entity_poly.entity_id
_entity_poly.type
_entity_poly.pdbx_seq_one_letter_code
_entity_poly.pdbx_strand_id
1 'polypeptide(L)'
;MRRARPRPRLRANGRAVAALALSTAALTALTACGAAPEEKTATGANGVKSTEAASVADFGGLEKLVAAAEKEGELNVIALPPDWANYGEIIKAFEAKYQV
;
A
#
# COMPACT_ATOMS: atom_id res chain seq x y z
N MET A 1 38.23 -5.70 48.20
CA MET A 1 38.23 -6.65 47.06
C MET A 1 37.24 -6.18 45.99
N ARG A 2 37.71 -5.61 44.87
CA ARG A 2 36.85 -5.23 43.72
C ARG A 2 37.02 -6.30 42.64
N ARG A 3 35.95 -7.06 42.32
CA ARG A 3 35.97 -8.04 41.22
C ARG A 3 35.78 -7.32 39.90
N ALA A 4 36.76 -7.41 39.00
CA ALA A 4 36.62 -6.94 37.61
C ALA A 4 35.65 -7.85 36.85
N ARG A 5 34.61 -7.28 36.23
CA ARG A 5 33.74 -8.01 35.28
C ARG A 5 34.36 -7.93 33.88
N PRO A 6 34.48 -9.03 33.13
CA PRO A 6 34.96 -8.98 31.76
C PRO A 6 33.90 -8.33 30.87
N ARG A 7 34.31 -7.33 30.08
CA ARG A 7 33.47 -6.76 29.01
C ARG A 7 33.47 -7.73 27.82
N PRO A 8 32.31 -8.17 27.31
CA PRO A 8 32.27 -9.02 26.14
C PRO A 8 32.79 -8.23 24.93
N ARG A 9 33.86 -8.71 24.32
CA ARG A 9 34.34 -8.18 23.04
C ARG A 9 33.48 -8.81 21.95
N LEU A 10 32.49 -8.09 21.46
CA LEU A 10 31.72 -8.50 20.28
C LEU A 10 32.67 -8.42 19.06
N ARG A 11 33.21 -9.56 18.63
CA ARG A 11 33.90 -9.65 17.35
C ARG A 11 32.83 -9.56 16.27
N ALA A 12 32.74 -8.42 15.59
CA ALA A 12 31.90 -8.27 14.41
C ALA A 12 32.43 -9.21 13.31
N ASN A 13 31.82 -10.39 13.19
CA ASN A 13 32.12 -11.32 12.12
C ASN A 13 31.52 -10.73 10.83
N GLY A 14 32.33 -10.02 10.04
CA GLY A 14 31.89 -9.37 8.79
C GLY A 14 31.17 -10.31 7.81
N ARG A 15 31.43 -11.62 7.90
CA ARG A 15 30.71 -12.67 7.15
C ARG A 15 29.25 -12.81 7.58
N ALA A 16 28.95 -12.65 8.86
CA ALA A 16 27.57 -12.66 9.37
C ALA A 16 26.82 -11.38 8.98
N VAL A 17 27.52 -10.24 8.95
CA VAL A 17 26.95 -8.97 8.47
C VAL A 17 26.65 -9.02 6.96
N ALA A 18 27.57 -9.59 6.17
CA ALA A 18 27.37 -9.77 4.74
C ALA A 18 26.23 -10.76 4.42
N ALA A 19 26.13 -11.86 5.15
CA ALA A 19 25.04 -12.83 4.99
C ALA A 19 23.67 -12.24 5.32
N LEU A 20 23.58 -11.36 6.32
CA LEU A 20 22.35 -10.66 6.69
C LEU A 20 21.94 -9.60 5.64
N ALA A 21 22.91 -8.92 5.03
CA ALA A 21 22.68 -7.95 3.96
C ALA A 21 22.20 -8.61 2.64
N LEU A 22 22.75 -9.78 2.31
CA LEU A 22 22.33 -10.55 1.13
C LEU A 22 20.91 -11.12 1.26
N SER A 23 20.52 -11.56 2.46
CA SER A 23 19.20 -12.12 2.70
C SER A 23 18.10 -11.04 2.70
N THR A 24 18.38 -9.83 3.21
CA THR A 24 17.45 -8.70 3.12
C THR A 24 17.25 -8.23 1.68
N ALA A 25 18.30 -8.16 0.87
CA ALA A 25 18.19 -7.81 -0.55
C ALA A 25 17.40 -8.85 -1.38
N ALA A 26 17.57 -10.14 -1.08
CA ALA A 26 16.82 -11.20 -1.76
C ALA A 26 15.32 -11.11 -1.46
N LEU A 27 14.93 -10.83 -0.21
CA LEU A 27 13.52 -10.70 0.17
C LEU A 27 12.84 -9.53 -0.53
N THR A 28 13.53 -8.41 -0.75
CA THR A 28 12.99 -7.24 -1.48
C THR A 28 12.84 -7.48 -2.99
N ALA A 29 13.66 -8.35 -3.58
CA ALA A 29 13.58 -8.66 -5.00
C ALA A 29 12.39 -9.60 -5.34
N LEU A 30 12.04 -10.51 -4.43
CA LEU A 30 10.90 -11.42 -4.64
C LEU A 30 9.56 -10.69 -4.57
N THR A 31 9.43 -9.63 -3.77
CA THR A 31 8.22 -8.78 -3.73
C THR A 31 7.98 -8.04 -5.06
N ALA A 32 8.98 -7.78 -5.88
CA ALA A 32 8.77 -7.03 -7.13
C ALA A 32 8.08 -7.86 -8.24
N CYS A 33 8.12 -9.19 -8.18
CA CYS A 33 7.57 -10.07 -9.23
C CYS A 33 6.16 -10.61 -8.90
N GLY A 34 5.59 -10.22 -7.75
CA GLY A 34 4.30 -10.71 -7.28
C GLY A 34 3.69 -9.99 -6.08
N ALA A 35 4.21 -8.83 -5.68
CA ALA A 35 3.50 -7.98 -4.73
C ALA A 35 2.14 -7.63 -5.33
N ALA A 36 1.09 -7.87 -4.54
CA ALA A 36 -0.17 -7.16 -4.73
C ALA A 36 0.16 -5.65 -4.83
N PRO A 37 -0.62 -4.87 -5.61
CA PRO A 37 -0.49 -3.42 -5.63
C PRO A 37 -0.40 -2.90 -4.18
N GLU A 38 0.34 -1.82 -3.94
CA GLU A 38 0.32 -1.20 -2.62
C GLU A 38 -1.14 -0.90 -2.26
N GLU A 39 -1.67 -1.63 -1.27
CA GLU A 39 -3.06 -1.54 -0.83
C GLU A 39 -3.27 -0.15 -0.21
N LYS A 40 -3.69 0.82 -1.01
CA LYS A 40 -4.11 2.13 -0.52
C LYS A 40 -5.43 1.97 0.23
N THR A 41 -5.31 1.62 1.50
CA THR A 41 -6.47 1.32 2.34
C THR A 41 -7.01 2.63 2.93
N ALA A 42 -8.11 3.13 2.38
CA ALA A 42 -8.82 4.26 2.98
C ALA A 42 -9.62 3.83 4.23
N THR A 43 -9.79 4.72 5.20
CA THR A 43 -10.62 4.50 6.39
C THR A 43 -11.78 5.48 6.40
N GLY A 44 -13.00 4.94 6.50
CA GLY A 44 -14.25 5.69 6.52
C GLY A 44 -14.56 6.34 7.88
N ALA A 45 -15.67 7.09 7.94
CA ALA A 45 -16.04 7.87 9.14
C ALA A 45 -16.34 7.01 10.38
N ASN A 46 -16.75 5.76 10.17
CA ASN A 46 -17.00 4.78 11.24
C ASN A 46 -15.74 4.01 11.66
N GLY A 47 -14.55 4.38 11.16
CA GLY A 47 -13.29 3.67 11.41
C GLY A 47 -13.16 2.35 10.63
N VAL A 48 -14.12 2.04 9.76
CA VAL A 48 -14.12 0.84 8.90
C VAL A 48 -13.18 1.10 7.72
N LYS A 49 -12.27 0.15 7.48
CA LYS A 49 -11.38 0.20 6.30
C LYS A 49 -12.17 -0.10 5.03
N SER A 50 -11.71 0.42 3.89
CA SER A 50 -12.33 0.16 2.59
C SER A 50 -12.45 -1.35 2.30
N THR A 51 -11.43 -2.12 2.67
CA THR A 51 -11.39 -3.58 2.52
C THR A 51 -12.30 -4.36 3.47
N GLU A 52 -12.83 -3.71 4.51
CA GLU A 52 -13.68 -4.34 5.54
C GLU A 52 -15.15 -3.89 5.42
N ALA A 53 -15.44 -2.84 4.64
CA ALA A 53 -16.79 -2.33 4.48
C ALA A 53 -17.65 -3.23 3.58
N ALA A 54 -18.78 -3.72 4.10
CA ALA A 54 -19.74 -4.52 3.34
C ALA A 54 -20.74 -3.65 2.56
N SER A 55 -20.85 -2.37 2.90
CA SER A 55 -21.73 -1.41 2.23
C SER A 55 -21.18 0.02 2.34
N VAL A 56 -21.71 0.91 1.49
CA VAL A 56 -21.42 2.36 1.55
C VAL A 56 -21.87 2.95 2.89
N ALA A 57 -22.97 2.47 3.47
CA ALA A 57 -23.44 2.93 4.78
C ALA A 57 -22.42 2.60 5.88
N ASP A 58 -21.85 1.39 5.85
CA ASP A 58 -20.82 0.96 6.81
C ASP A 58 -19.54 1.81 6.69
N PHE A 59 -19.17 2.19 5.47
CA PHE A 59 -18.04 3.09 5.21
C PHE A 59 -18.29 4.55 5.63
N GLY A 60 -19.54 4.93 5.89
CA GLY A 60 -19.92 6.27 6.33
C GLY A 60 -20.60 7.14 5.28
N GLY A 61 -21.16 6.54 4.23
CA GLY A 61 -21.92 7.23 3.18
C GLY A 61 -21.12 7.50 1.89
N LEU A 62 -21.85 7.91 0.84
CA LEU A 62 -21.27 8.10 -0.49
C LEU A 62 -20.33 9.31 -0.51
N GLU A 63 -20.66 10.38 0.21
CA GLU A 63 -19.82 11.57 0.34
C GLU A 63 -18.46 11.23 0.96
N LYS A 64 -18.43 10.33 1.94
CA LYS A 64 -17.18 9.89 2.59
C LYS A 64 -16.37 8.97 1.69
N LEU A 65 -17.04 8.11 0.91
CA LEU A 65 -16.39 7.29 -0.09
C LEU A 65 -15.72 8.16 -1.18
N VAL A 66 -16.44 9.16 -1.69
CA VAL A 66 -15.90 10.10 -2.69
C VAL A 66 -14.71 10.88 -2.13
N ALA A 67 -14.82 11.47 -0.94
CA ALA A 67 -13.71 12.21 -0.33
C ALA A 67 -12.47 11.33 -0.05
N ALA A 68 -12.69 10.04 0.26
CA ALA A 68 -11.59 9.08 0.41
C ALA A 68 -10.92 8.78 -0.94
N ALA A 69 -11.70 8.58 -2.01
CA ALA A 69 -11.20 8.33 -3.36
C ALA A 69 -10.46 9.56 -3.92
N GLU A 70 -11.00 10.77 -3.74
CA GLU A 70 -10.34 12.05 -4.09
C GLU A 70 -8.96 12.17 -3.43
N LYS A 71 -8.85 11.74 -2.18
CA LYS A 71 -7.58 11.75 -1.45
C LYS A 71 -6.60 10.69 -1.97
N GLU A 72 -7.10 9.58 -2.50
CA GLU A 72 -6.29 8.54 -3.14
C GLU A 72 -5.75 9.02 -4.49
N GLY A 73 -6.58 9.75 -5.25
CA GLY A 73 -6.23 10.43 -6.49
C GLY A 73 -5.93 9.48 -7.63
N GLU A 74 -6.62 8.33 -7.68
CA GLU A 74 -6.42 7.33 -8.72
C GLU A 74 -7.72 6.57 -9.03
N LEU A 75 -8.02 6.40 -10.31
CA LEU A 75 -9.09 5.52 -10.81
C LEU A 75 -8.51 4.19 -11.32
N ASN A 76 -8.83 3.10 -10.62
CA ASN A 76 -8.42 1.76 -11.00
C ASN A 76 -9.54 1.04 -11.79
N VAL A 77 -9.32 0.79 -13.08
CA VAL A 77 -10.28 0.08 -13.96
C VAL A 77 -9.61 -1.06 -14.73
N ILE A 78 -10.33 -2.17 -14.89
CA ILE A 78 -9.84 -3.36 -15.61
C ILE A 78 -10.76 -3.62 -16.81
N ALA A 79 -10.14 -3.93 -17.96
CA ALA A 79 -10.82 -4.30 -19.20
C ALA A 79 -11.73 -3.21 -19.81
N LEU A 80 -11.39 -1.93 -19.62
CA LEU A 80 -12.03 -0.79 -20.29
C LEU A 80 -11.11 -0.20 -21.38
N PRO A 81 -11.07 -0.78 -22.59
CA PRO A 81 -10.29 -0.21 -23.69
C PRO A 81 -10.83 1.18 -24.08
N PRO A 82 -10.00 2.24 -24.13
CA PRO A 82 -10.47 3.63 -24.32
C PRO A 82 -11.30 3.87 -25.58
N ASP A 83 -11.00 3.16 -26.67
CA ASP A 83 -11.62 3.37 -27.99
C ASP A 83 -12.93 2.61 -28.19
N TRP A 84 -13.37 1.80 -27.21
CA TRP A 84 -14.61 1.04 -27.31
C TRP A 84 -15.70 1.64 -26.44
N ALA A 85 -16.93 1.67 -26.96
CA ALA A 85 -18.13 2.11 -26.25
C ALA A 85 -17.98 3.47 -25.52
N ASN A 86 -17.14 4.37 -26.04
CA ASN A 86 -16.88 5.69 -25.48
C ASN A 86 -16.23 5.69 -24.07
N TYR A 87 -15.54 4.62 -23.68
CA TYR A 87 -14.92 4.53 -22.36
C TYR A 87 -13.89 5.61 -22.08
N GLY A 88 -13.07 6.00 -23.06
CA GLY A 88 -12.08 7.07 -22.86
C GLY A 88 -12.72 8.39 -22.41
N GLU A 89 -13.84 8.80 -23.03
CA GLU A 89 -14.53 10.03 -22.64
C GLU A 89 -15.29 9.89 -21.31
N ILE A 90 -15.85 8.71 -21.03
CA ILE A 90 -16.51 8.43 -19.74
C ILE A 90 -15.51 8.46 -18.59
N ILE A 91 -14.33 7.85 -18.77
CA ILE A 91 -13.25 7.85 -17.80
C ILE A 91 -12.79 9.28 -17.52
N LYS A 92 -12.49 10.07 -18.55
CA LYS A 92 -12.14 11.49 -18.39
C LYS A 92 -13.21 12.29 -17.66
N ALA A 93 -14.48 12.06 -17.99
CA ALA A 93 -15.59 12.74 -17.34
C ALA A 93 -15.75 12.31 -15.86
N PHE A 94 -15.46 11.05 -15.54
CA PHE A 94 -15.47 10.54 -14.18
C PHE A 94 -14.34 11.13 -13.34
N GLU A 95 -13.10 11.09 -13.84
CA GLU A 95 -11.92 11.70 -13.23
C GLU A 95 -12.16 13.19 -12.99
N ALA A 96 -12.69 13.91 -13.98
CA ALA A 96 -13.03 15.33 -13.82
C ALA A 96 -14.15 15.58 -12.80
N LYS A 97 -15.13 14.69 -12.69
CA LYS A 97 -16.25 14.86 -11.74
C LYS A 97 -15.83 14.59 -10.30
N TYR A 98 -15.01 13.57 -10.10
CA TYR A 98 -14.64 13.08 -8.76
C TYR A 98 -13.20 13.39 -8.39
N GLN A 99 -12.47 14.16 -9.20
CA GLN A 99 -11.11 14.62 -8.91
C GLN A 99 -10.17 13.47 -8.48
N VAL A 100 -10.30 12.33 -9.17
CA VAL A 100 -9.46 11.14 -9.01
C VAL A 100 -8.52 10.97 -10.20
#